data_AF-A0A4Q3I6G6-F1
#
_entry.id   AF-A0A4Q3I6G6-F1
#
_cell.length_a   1.000
_cell.length_b   1.000
_cell.length_c   1.000
_cell.angle_alpha   90.00
_cell.angle_beta   90.00
_cell.angle_gamma   90.00
#
_symmetry.space_group_name_H-M   'P 1'
#
loop_
_entity.id
_entity.type
_entity.pdbx_description
1 polymer ?
#
loop_
_entity_poly.entity_id
_entity_poly.type
_entity_poly.pdbx_seq_one_letter_code
_entity_poly.pdbx_strand_id
1 'polypeptide(L)'
;MFGKRGNEGSGKSVGLMPPVSAPPAMTPQSAMKSTAPEILAEPVRDTGGVRQAVAPPPLAPPAAGRRRQARTEQYYDTKSQVFSALIDTIDLSQLAKLDAESAREEIRDIVNDIITIKNFAMSISEQEELLEDICNDVLGYGPLEPLLARDDIADIMVNGAGQTFIEVGGKTIESEIRFRDNAQLLSICQRIVSQVGRRVDESSPICDARLPDGSRVNVIAPPLALDGPALTIRKFKKDKLTLDQLVKFGAITPEGATVLQIIGRVRCNVVISGGTGSGKTTLLNCLTSYIDKDERVITCEDTAELQLQQPHVVRLET
;
A
#
# COMPACT_ATOMS: atom_id res chain seq x y z
N MET A 1 -42.71 26.88 47.06
CA MET A 1 -42.58 27.16 48.51
C MET A 1 -41.25 27.84 48.74
N PHE A 2 -41.29 29.13 49.11
CA PHE A 2 -40.15 29.94 49.52
C PHE A 2 -39.91 29.79 51.03
N GLY A 3 -38.64 29.76 51.46
CA GLY A 3 -38.21 29.95 52.85
C GLY A 3 -36.69 30.18 52.89
N LYS A 4 -36.24 31.44 52.89
CA LYS A 4 -35.69 32.22 54.03
C LYS A 4 -34.33 31.69 54.52
N ARG A 5 -33.20 32.32 54.18
CA ARG A 5 -32.58 33.59 54.66
C ARG A 5 -31.85 33.51 56.01
N GLY A 6 -30.59 33.93 55.97
CA GLY A 6 -29.92 34.78 56.98
C GLY A 6 -28.71 34.13 57.67
N ASN A 7 -27.65 34.83 58.07
CA ASN A 7 -27.15 36.18 57.76
C ASN A 7 -25.72 36.33 58.35
N GLU A 8 -24.89 37.10 57.63
CA GLU A 8 -23.76 37.98 58.00
C GLU A 8 -22.91 37.88 59.29
N GLY A 9 -21.63 38.27 59.06
CA GLY A 9 -20.79 39.12 59.94
C GLY A 9 -19.63 38.39 60.60
N SER A 10 -18.39 38.85 60.72
CA SER A 10 -17.62 40.08 60.42
C SER A 10 -16.19 39.75 60.91
N GLY A 11 -15.07 39.97 60.20
CA GLY A 11 -14.37 41.25 60.07
C GLY A 11 -12.93 41.18 60.62
N LYS A 12 -11.99 41.78 59.86
CA LYS A 12 -10.60 42.23 60.18
C LYS A 12 -9.48 41.18 60.34
N SER A 13 -8.19 41.43 60.03
CA SER A 13 -7.45 42.28 59.08
C SER A 13 -5.94 42.11 59.39
N VAL A 14 -5.11 42.01 58.35
CA VAL A 14 -3.66 42.38 58.24
C VAL A 14 -2.58 41.55 58.98
N GLY A 15 -1.67 40.99 58.17
CA GLY A 15 -0.27 40.67 58.53
C GLY A 15 0.57 40.56 57.25
N LEU A 16 1.37 41.59 56.98
CA LEU A 16 2.23 41.77 55.80
C LEU A 16 3.61 41.09 55.96
N MET A 17 4.05 40.39 54.89
CA MET A 17 5.39 40.37 54.22
C MET A 17 6.68 40.04 55.02
N PRO A 18 7.77 39.50 54.41
CA PRO A 18 8.29 39.88 53.08
C PRO A 18 8.83 38.76 52.15
N PRO A 19 9.16 39.11 50.88
CA PRO A 19 9.68 38.19 49.87
C PRO A 19 11.21 38.12 49.90
N VAL A 20 11.78 36.98 49.50
CA VAL A 20 13.24 36.79 49.35
C VAL A 20 13.66 37.04 47.91
N SER A 21 14.73 37.82 47.80
CA SER A 21 15.34 38.49 46.66
C SER A 21 16.15 37.62 45.71
N ALA A 22 16.14 37.98 44.42
CA ALA A 22 17.11 37.59 43.39
C ALA A 22 18.38 38.48 43.45
N PRO A 23 19.55 37.99 42.97
CA PRO A 23 20.67 38.84 42.57
C PRO A 23 20.90 38.89 41.04
N PRO A 24 21.69 39.87 40.55
CA PRO A 24 21.42 40.56 39.28
C PRO A 24 22.35 40.20 38.11
N ALA A 25 21.97 40.67 36.92
CA ALA A 25 22.77 40.66 35.71
C ALA A 25 23.82 41.80 35.70
N MET A 26 25.04 41.50 35.26
CA MET A 26 26.05 42.46 34.81
C MET A 26 26.77 41.92 33.56
N THR A 27 26.92 42.79 32.56
CA THR A 27 27.90 42.76 31.45
C THR A 27 28.46 44.20 31.33
N PRO A 28 29.53 44.50 30.54
CA PRO A 28 30.59 43.68 29.91
C PRO A 28 32.02 44.23 30.18
N GLN A 29 33.10 43.49 29.85
CA GLN A 29 34.32 44.02 29.18
C GLN A 29 35.41 42.96 28.90
N SER A 30 36.35 43.35 28.04
CA SER A 30 37.17 42.60 27.07
C SER A 30 38.60 42.23 27.54
N ALA A 31 39.18 41.26 26.81
CA ALA A 31 40.60 41.02 26.51
C ALA A 31 41.49 40.27 27.52
N MET A 32 41.99 39.09 27.12
CA MET A 32 43.42 38.88 26.79
C MET A 32 43.71 37.49 26.21
N LYS A 33 44.83 37.42 25.47
CA LYS A 33 45.35 36.38 24.56
C LYS A 33 46.03 35.19 25.25
N SER A 34 46.08 34.05 24.58
CA SER A 34 47.13 32.99 24.73
C SER A 34 46.97 31.98 23.56
N THR A 35 47.72 32.09 22.45
CA THR A 35 49.09 31.63 22.11
C THR A 35 49.26 30.10 22.00
N ALA A 36 49.52 29.66 20.76
CA ALA A 36 50.03 28.34 20.38
C ALA A 36 51.46 28.08 20.89
N PRO A 37 52.01 26.88 20.62
CA PRO A 37 53.33 26.87 19.99
C PRO A 37 53.43 25.96 18.77
N GLU A 38 54.44 26.31 17.98
CA GLU A 38 54.76 25.90 16.62
C GLU A 38 56.14 25.18 16.64
N ILE A 39 56.22 24.03 15.95
CA ILE A 39 57.33 23.42 15.19
C ILE A 39 58.70 23.15 15.86
N LEU A 40 59.18 21.90 15.69
CA LEU A 40 60.60 21.58 15.46
C LEU A 40 60.71 20.70 14.20
N ALA A 41 61.70 21.01 13.36
CA ALA A 41 61.88 20.51 12.00
C ALA A 41 63.04 19.51 11.85
N GLU A 42 62.90 18.65 10.82
CA GLU A 42 63.93 17.99 9.97
C GLU A 42 64.75 16.79 10.51
N PRO A 43 65.33 15.88 9.66
CA PRO A 43 65.61 16.00 8.22
C PRO A 43 65.29 14.77 7.32
N VAL A 44 65.50 14.97 6.01
CA VAL A 44 65.45 14.04 4.87
C VAL A 44 66.36 12.81 5.02
N ARG A 45 65.84 11.60 4.71
CA ARG A 45 66.62 10.48 4.13
C ARG A 45 65.78 9.64 3.17
N ASP A 46 66.43 9.35 2.05
CA ASP A 46 66.03 8.61 0.86
C ASP A 46 65.93 7.08 1.09
N THR A 47 65.36 6.40 0.09
CA THR A 47 65.42 4.98 -0.29
C THR A 47 64.22 4.06 0.03
N GLY A 48 63.50 3.70 -1.05
CA GLY A 48 63.18 2.31 -1.40
C GLY A 48 61.99 1.63 -0.73
N GLY A 49 60.86 1.52 -1.45
CA GLY A 49 59.84 0.53 -1.15
C GLY A 49 58.45 0.87 -1.69
N VAL A 50 58.16 0.46 -2.92
CA VAL A 50 56.79 0.46 -3.47
C VAL A 50 55.95 -0.52 -2.65
N ARG A 51 55.19 -0.02 -1.67
CA ARG A 51 54.10 -0.78 -1.04
C ARG A 51 52.82 -0.49 -1.82
N GLN A 52 52.43 -1.46 -2.64
CA GLN A 52 51.16 -1.48 -3.34
C GLN A 52 50.03 -1.55 -2.30
N ALA A 53 49.25 -0.47 -2.18
CA ALA A 53 48.03 -0.46 -1.38
C ALA A 53 46.98 -1.33 -2.08
N VAL A 54 46.69 -2.50 -1.52
CA VAL A 54 45.59 -3.34 -1.98
C VAL A 54 44.29 -2.68 -1.53
N ALA A 55 43.55 -2.13 -2.49
CA ALA A 55 42.20 -1.61 -2.24
C ALA A 55 41.27 -2.76 -1.79
N PRO A 56 40.36 -2.53 -0.82
CA PRO A 56 39.35 -3.53 -0.48
C PRO A 56 38.47 -3.80 -1.71
N PRO A 57 38.07 -5.07 -1.95
CA PRO A 57 37.20 -5.39 -3.07
C PRO A 57 35.88 -4.62 -2.94
N PRO A 58 35.31 -4.11 -4.04
CA PRO A 58 34.05 -3.40 -4.00
C PRO A 58 32.98 -4.34 -3.43
N LEU A 59 32.26 -3.86 -2.42
CA LEU A 59 31.08 -4.50 -1.85
C LEU A 59 30.15 -4.85 -3.01
N ALA A 60 29.92 -6.16 -3.21
CA ALA A 60 28.94 -6.64 -4.16
C ALA A 60 27.59 -5.99 -3.83
N PRO A 61 26.85 -5.47 -4.84
CA PRO A 61 25.51 -4.96 -4.61
C PRO A 61 24.65 -6.04 -3.95
N PRO A 62 23.71 -5.67 -3.06
CA PRO A 62 22.84 -6.63 -2.40
C PRO A 62 22.18 -7.48 -3.47
N ALA A 63 22.17 -8.80 -3.27
CA ALA A 63 21.61 -9.77 -4.19
C ALA A 63 20.20 -9.34 -4.59
N ALA A 64 20.10 -8.78 -5.81
CA ALA A 64 18.82 -8.53 -6.44
C ALA A 64 18.08 -9.88 -6.43
N GLY A 65 16.90 -9.90 -5.78
CA GLY A 65 16.03 -11.07 -5.80
C GLY A 65 15.95 -11.60 -7.22
N ARG A 66 16.09 -12.93 -7.37
CA ARG A 66 16.06 -13.65 -8.65
C ARG A 66 15.16 -12.92 -9.64
N ARG A 67 15.77 -12.16 -10.56
CA ARG A 67 15.09 -11.56 -11.70
C ARG A 67 14.47 -12.74 -12.45
N ARG A 68 13.14 -12.92 -12.34
CA ARG A 68 12.41 -13.86 -13.18
C ARG A 68 12.77 -13.44 -14.61
N GLN A 69 13.40 -14.34 -15.37
CA GLN A 69 13.90 -14.02 -16.70
C GLN A 69 12.76 -13.41 -17.51
N ALA A 70 13.02 -12.31 -18.21
CA ALA A 70 12.04 -11.67 -19.07
C ALA A 70 11.47 -12.74 -20.03
N ARG A 71 10.18 -13.10 -19.83
CA ARG A 71 9.51 -14.14 -20.61
C ARG A 71 9.60 -13.79 -22.09
N THR A 72 10.14 -14.70 -22.90
CA THR A 72 10.34 -14.51 -24.34
C THR A 72 8.99 -14.41 -25.06
N GLU A 73 8.89 -13.67 -26.17
CA GLU A 73 7.67 -13.59 -27.00
C GLU A 73 7.11 -14.99 -27.35
N GLN A 74 8.01 -15.95 -27.62
CA GLN A 74 7.66 -17.37 -27.87
C GLN A 74 6.85 -18.02 -26.74
N TYR A 75 7.10 -17.64 -25.48
CA TYR A 75 6.33 -18.15 -24.34
C TYR A 75 4.89 -17.63 -24.38
N TYR A 76 4.69 -16.35 -24.68
CA TYR A 76 3.37 -15.75 -24.80
C TYR A 76 2.59 -16.30 -25.99
N ASP A 77 3.26 -16.58 -27.11
CA ASP A 77 2.65 -17.22 -28.27
C ASP A 77 2.20 -18.66 -27.95
N THR A 78 3.07 -19.44 -27.30
CA THR A 78 2.77 -20.81 -26.88
C THR A 78 1.60 -20.81 -25.89
N LYS A 79 1.63 -19.93 -24.89
CA LYS A 79 0.54 -19.76 -23.92
C LYS A 79 -0.77 -19.41 -24.61
N SER A 80 -0.73 -18.51 -25.59
CA SER A 80 -1.92 -18.11 -26.35
C SER A 80 -2.53 -19.30 -27.11
N GLN A 81 -1.70 -20.11 -27.76
CA GLN A 81 -2.16 -21.29 -28.50
C GLN A 81 -2.75 -22.36 -27.59
N VAL A 82 -2.10 -22.65 -26.46
CA VAL A 82 -2.60 -23.62 -25.47
C VAL A 82 -3.92 -23.15 -24.86
N PHE A 83 -4.01 -21.88 -24.48
CA PHE A 83 -5.23 -21.32 -23.89
C PHE A 83 -6.40 -21.28 -24.88
N SER A 84 -6.17 -20.95 -26.15
CA SER A 84 -7.23 -21.01 -27.16
C SER A 84 -7.74 -22.44 -27.35
N ALA A 85 -6.83 -23.42 -27.40
CA ALA A 85 -7.22 -24.83 -27.46
C ALA A 85 -7.98 -25.28 -26.21
N LEU A 86 -7.63 -24.76 -25.03
CA LEU A 86 -8.33 -25.02 -23.77
C LEU A 86 -9.76 -24.44 -23.79
N ILE A 87 -9.95 -23.21 -24.26
CA ILE A 87 -11.28 -22.61 -24.39
C ILE A 87 -12.14 -23.37 -25.40
N ASP A 88 -11.56 -23.84 -26.50
CA ASP A 88 -12.30 -24.59 -27.51
C ASP A 88 -12.72 -25.99 -27.00
N THR A 89 -12.00 -26.53 -26.02
CA THR A 89 -12.28 -27.85 -25.43
C THR A 89 -13.13 -27.79 -24.16
N ILE A 90 -13.15 -26.67 -23.43
CA ILE A 90 -13.83 -26.53 -22.16
C ILE A 90 -14.88 -25.42 -22.18
N ASP A 91 -16.07 -25.72 -21.65
CA ASP A 91 -17.02 -24.71 -21.24
C ASP A 91 -16.63 -24.15 -19.86
N LEU A 92 -16.07 -22.93 -19.85
CA LEU A 92 -15.67 -22.19 -18.64
C LEU A 92 -16.81 -22.09 -17.59
N SER A 93 -18.07 -22.17 -18.02
CA SER A 93 -19.22 -22.14 -17.11
C SER A 93 -19.39 -23.41 -16.27
N GLN A 94 -18.81 -24.54 -16.69
CA GLN A 94 -18.81 -25.79 -15.93
C GLN A 94 -17.70 -25.81 -14.88
N LEU A 95 -16.50 -25.31 -15.24
CA LEU A 95 -15.40 -25.16 -14.29
C LEU A 95 -15.76 -24.24 -13.12
N ALA A 96 -16.56 -23.19 -13.36
CA ALA A 96 -17.03 -22.29 -12.31
C ALA A 96 -17.96 -22.94 -11.28
N LYS A 97 -18.47 -24.17 -11.53
CA LYS A 97 -19.32 -24.92 -10.59
C LYS A 97 -18.54 -25.90 -9.71
N LEU A 98 -17.31 -26.21 -10.11
CA LEU A 98 -16.41 -27.08 -9.35
C LEU A 98 -15.73 -26.28 -8.24
N ASP A 99 -15.25 -26.98 -7.22
CA ASP A 99 -14.32 -26.38 -6.27
C ASP A 99 -12.96 -26.11 -6.94
N ALA A 100 -12.19 -25.19 -6.37
CA ALA A 100 -10.96 -24.70 -6.99
C ALA A 100 -9.89 -25.78 -7.17
N GLU A 101 -9.84 -26.80 -6.30
CA GLU A 101 -8.89 -27.91 -6.41
C GLU A 101 -9.28 -28.83 -7.58
N SER A 102 -10.55 -29.26 -7.63
CA SER A 102 -11.05 -30.10 -8.73
C SER A 102 -10.92 -29.40 -10.10
N ALA A 103 -11.26 -28.11 -10.18
CA ALA A 103 -11.13 -27.34 -11.42
C ALA A 103 -9.66 -27.24 -11.87
N ARG A 104 -8.72 -27.13 -10.92
CA ARG A 104 -7.29 -27.08 -11.21
C ARG A 104 -6.76 -28.43 -11.73
N GLU A 105 -7.26 -29.54 -11.20
CA GLU A 105 -6.92 -30.88 -11.70
C GLU A 105 -7.43 -31.10 -13.13
N GLU A 106 -8.68 -30.74 -13.43
CA GLU A 106 -9.20 -30.86 -14.80
C GLU A 106 -8.42 -30.00 -15.80
N ILE A 107 -8.11 -28.75 -15.44
CA ILE A 107 -7.30 -27.87 -16.29
C ILE A 107 -5.92 -28.48 -16.51
N ARG A 108 -5.31 -29.06 -15.47
CA ARG A 108 -3.99 -29.71 -15.56
C ARG A 108 -4.00 -30.83 -16.59
N ASP A 109 -4.97 -31.73 -16.51
CA ASP A 109 -5.05 -32.88 -17.40
C ASP A 109 -5.22 -32.45 -18.86
N ILE A 110 -6.11 -31.49 -19.12
CA ILE A 110 -6.38 -30.99 -20.47
C ILE A 110 -5.19 -30.22 -21.04
N VAL A 111 -4.51 -29.41 -20.22
CA VAL A 111 -3.30 -28.70 -20.66
C VAL A 111 -2.19 -29.71 -21.03
N ASN A 112 -2.00 -30.77 -20.24
CA ASN A 112 -1.03 -31.81 -20.54
C ASN A 112 -1.35 -32.54 -21.85
N ASP A 113 -2.62 -32.84 -22.11
CA ASP A 113 -3.08 -33.43 -23.36
C ASP A 113 -2.83 -32.50 -24.55
N ILE A 114 -3.14 -31.20 -24.43
CA ILE A 114 -2.90 -30.20 -25.47
C ILE A 114 -1.40 -30.08 -25.79
N ILE A 115 -0.54 -30.04 -24.76
CA ILE A 115 0.91 -29.96 -24.93
C ILE A 115 1.43 -31.19 -25.69
N THR A 116 0.93 -32.37 -25.35
CA THR A 116 1.31 -33.64 -26.00
C THR A 116 0.84 -33.67 -27.45
N ILE A 117 -0.41 -33.29 -27.74
CA ILE A 117 -0.99 -33.31 -29.09
C ILE A 117 -0.32 -32.30 -30.02
N LYS A 118 -0.02 -31.09 -29.52
CA LYS A 118 0.62 -30.03 -30.30
C LYS A 118 2.16 -30.20 -30.40
N ASN A 119 2.72 -31.16 -29.67
CA ASN A 119 4.15 -31.49 -29.66
C ASN A 119 5.04 -30.28 -29.34
N PHE A 120 4.63 -29.48 -28.33
CA PHE A 120 5.45 -28.36 -27.86
C PHE A 120 6.70 -28.90 -27.15
N ALA A 121 7.87 -28.43 -27.56
CA ALA A 121 9.14 -28.78 -26.92
C ALA A 121 9.41 -27.83 -25.75
N MET A 122 9.19 -28.30 -24.52
CA MET A 122 9.47 -27.54 -23.30
C MET A 122 9.89 -28.46 -22.16
N SER A 123 10.58 -27.90 -21.17
CA SER A 123 10.96 -28.61 -19.95
C SER A 123 9.78 -28.79 -18.99
N ILE A 124 9.89 -29.74 -18.06
CA ILE A 124 8.88 -29.98 -17.02
C ILE A 124 8.62 -28.71 -16.20
N SER A 125 9.68 -27.95 -15.88
CA SER A 125 9.55 -26.68 -15.16
C SER A 125 8.75 -25.63 -15.95
N GLU A 126 8.98 -25.51 -17.26
CA GLU A 126 8.24 -24.56 -18.11
C GLU A 126 6.76 -24.97 -18.27
N GLN A 127 6.49 -26.27 -18.33
CA GLN A 127 5.14 -26.81 -18.36
C GLN A 127 4.38 -26.53 -17.06
N GLU A 128 5.02 -26.71 -15.90
CA GLU A 128 4.43 -26.36 -14.61
C GLU A 128 4.15 -24.85 -14.49
N GLU A 129 5.08 -23.99 -14.92
CA GLU A 129 4.86 -22.53 -14.95
C GLU A 129 3.71 -22.14 -15.88
N LEU A 130 3.63 -22.76 -17.07
CA LEU A 130 2.55 -22.51 -18.02
C LEU A 130 1.20 -22.93 -17.45
N LEU A 131 1.15 -24.08 -16.78
CA LEU A 131 -0.06 -24.58 -16.13
C LEU A 131 -0.51 -23.66 -15.01
N GLU A 132 0.40 -23.21 -14.15
CA GLU A 132 0.09 -22.24 -13.09
C GLU A 132 -0.46 -20.93 -13.67
N ASP A 133 0.17 -20.42 -14.73
CA ASP A 133 -0.28 -19.24 -15.46
C ASP A 133 -1.70 -19.42 -16.05
N ILE A 134 -1.99 -20.56 -16.67
CA ILE A 134 -3.31 -20.85 -17.25
C ILE A 134 -4.35 -21.00 -16.13
N CYS A 135 -4.01 -21.69 -15.04
CA CYS A 135 -4.90 -21.79 -13.89
C CYS A 135 -5.23 -20.41 -13.30
N ASN A 136 -4.25 -19.53 -13.18
CA ASN A 136 -4.48 -18.16 -12.73
C ASN A 136 -5.34 -17.37 -13.72
N ASP A 137 -5.20 -17.58 -15.02
CA ASP A 137 -6.04 -16.93 -16.03
C ASP A 137 -7.50 -17.43 -15.99
N VAL A 138 -7.72 -18.72 -15.73
CA VAL A 138 -9.06 -19.36 -15.74
C VAL A 138 -9.78 -19.19 -14.40
N LEU A 139 -9.08 -19.33 -13.27
CA LEU A 139 -9.66 -19.37 -11.93
C LEU A 139 -9.35 -18.11 -11.10
N GLY A 140 -8.19 -17.48 -11.31
CA GLY A 140 -7.70 -16.34 -10.53
C GLY A 140 -7.87 -14.99 -11.23
N TYR A 141 -6.96 -14.06 -10.91
CA TYR A 141 -6.87 -12.73 -11.53
C TYR A 141 -5.84 -12.65 -12.68
N GLY A 142 -5.42 -13.80 -13.21
CA GLY A 142 -4.49 -13.91 -14.33
C GLY A 142 -3.14 -13.21 -14.06
N PRO A 143 -2.65 -12.38 -14.99
CA PRO A 143 -1.36 -11.69 -14.84
C PRO A 143 -1.28 -10.74 -13.63
N LEU A 144 -2.41 -10.40 -12.99
CA LEU A 144 -2.46 -9.51 -11.84
C LEU A 144 -2.06 -10.17 -10.52
N GLU A 145 -2.16 -11.50 -10.40
CA GLU A 145 -1.88 -12.24 -9.15
C GLU A 145 -0.55 -11.85 -8.48
N PRO A 146 0.59 -11.77 -9.20
CA PRO A 146 1.87 -11.39 -8.58
C PRO A 146 1.89 -9.95 -8.07
N LEU A 147 1.10 -9.04 -8.66
CA LEU A 147 0.98 -7.65 -8.22
C LEU A 147 0.03 -7.52 -7.01
N LEU A 148 -1.03 -8.32 -7.00
CA LEU A 148 -1.97 -8.38 -5.87
C LEU A 148 -1.32 -8.99 -4.62
N ALA A 149 -0.37 -9.91 -4.77
CA ALA A 149 0.38 -10.49 -3.65
C ALA A 149 1.36 -9.50 -2.97
N ARG A 150 1.76 -8.42 -3.67
CA ARG A 150 2.79 -7.48 -3.21
C ARG A 150 2.25 -6.36 -2.33
N ASP A 151 2.51 -6.40 -1.02
CA ASP A 151 2.01 -5.39 -0.08
C ASP A 151 2.67 -3.99 -0.24
N ASP A 152 3.77 -3.88 -0.99
CA ASP A 152 4.46 -2.61 -1.26
C ASP A 152 3.80 -1.73 -2.33
N ILE A 153 2.87 -2.31 -3.11
CA ILE A 153 2.13 -1.63 -4.17
C ILE A 153 0.89 -0.93 -3.58
N ALA A 154 0.71 0.35 -3.92
CA ALA A 154 -0.47 1.12 -3.52
C ALA A 154 -1.58 1.06 -4.56
N ASP A 155 -1.26 1.31 -5.83
CA ASP A 155 -2.21 1.35 -6.94
C ASP A 155 -1.68 0.51 -8.12
N ILE A 156 -2.55 -0.21 -8.82
CA ILE A 156 -2.29 -0.93 -10.07
C ILE A 156 -3.20 -0.33 -11.13
N MET A 157 -2.63 0.11 -12.25
CA MET A 157 -3.36 0.76 -13.34
C MET A 157 -3.04 0.04 -14.64
N VAL A 158 -4.05 -0.46 -15.33
CA VAL A 158 -3.93 -1.18 -16.60
C VAL A 158 -4.66 -0.38 -17.66
N ASN A 159 -3.93 -0.03 -18.72
CA ASN A 159 -4.44 0.72 -19.87
C ASN A 159 -4.42 -0.19 -21.09
N GLY A 160 -5.49 -0.98 -21.26
CA GLY A 160 -5.53 -2.05 -22.26
C GLY A 160 -4.52 -3.17 -21.95
N ALA A 161 -4.45 -4.16 -22.83
CA ALA A 161 -3.66 -5.36 -22.60
C ALA A 161 -2.13 -5.15 -22.52
N GLY A 162 -1.64 -4.08 -23.16
CA GLY A 162 -0.21 -3.86 -23.37
C GLY A 162 0.52 -3.05 -22.30
N GLN A 163 -0.19 -2.24 -21.51
CA GLN A 163 0.42 -1.28 -20.59
C GLN A 163 -0.12 -1.42 -19.17
N THR A 164 0.77 -1.78 -18.25
CA THR A 164 0.47 -1.88 -16.82
C THR A 164 1.41 -0.96 -16.04
N PHE A 165 0.86 -0.14 -15.17
CA PHE A 165 1.58 0.73 -14.25
C PHE A 165 1.28 0.35 -12.81
N ILE A 166 2.26 0.51 -11.92
CA ILE A 166 2.10 0.31 -10.48
C ILE A 166 2.64 1.52 -9.72
N GLU A 167 2.02 1.84 -8.60
CA GLU A 167 2.54 2.84 -7.67
C GLU A 167 3.26 2.16 -6.51
N VAL A 168 4.55 2.45 -6.35
CA VAL A 168 5.38 1.97 -5.24
C VAL A 168 6.02 3.17 -4.56
N GLY A 169 5.77 3.33 -3.25
CA GLY A 169 6.34 4.44 -2.47
C GLY A 169 5.97 5.84 -3.00
N GLY A 170 4.76 6.01 -3.56
CA GLY A 170 4.30 7.29 -4.10
C GLY A 170 4.82 7.63 -5.50
N LYS A 171 5.48 6.69 -6.19
CA LYS A 171 5.96 6.85 -7.56
C LYS A 171 5.32 5.83 -8.48
N THR A 172 4.75 6.31 -9.58
CA THR A 172 4.23 5.46 -10.66
C THR A 172 5.37 4.97 -11.53
N ILE A 173 5.45 3.65 -11.74
CA ILE A 173 6.41 2.98 -12.61
C ILE A 173 5.70 2.00 -13.53
N GLU A 174 6.25 1.77 -14.72
CA GLU A 174 5.75 0.74 -15.63
C GLU A 174 6.12 -0.66 -15.10
N SER A 175 5.18 -1.59 -15.18
CA SER A 175 5.33 -2.98 -14.79
C SER A 175 5.62 -3.85 -16.02
N GLU A 176 6.38 -4.93 -15.82
CA GLU A 176 6.67 -5.92 -16.87
C GLU A 176 5.48 -6.84 -17.17
N ILE A 177 4.41 -6.76 -16.36
CA ILE A 177 3.19 -7.56 -16.54
C ILE A 177 2.40 -7.08 -17.75
N ARG A 178 2.09 -8.04 -18.64
CA ARG A 178 1.26 -7.82 -19.82
C ARG A 178 0.15 -8.86 -19.89
N PHE A 179 -0.99 -8.45 -20.43
CA PHE A 179 -2.06 -9.34 -20.82
C PHE A 179 -1.82 -9.80 -22.26
N ARG A 180 -2.37 -10.96 -22.59
CA ARG A 180 -2.32 -11.50 -23.95
C ARG A 180 -3.03 -10.59 -24.94
N ASP A 181 -4.26 -10.22 -24.60
CA ASP A 181 -5.15 -9.42 -25.44
C ASP A 181 -6.21 -8.70 -24.59
N ASN A 182 -6.94 -7.78 -25.23
CA ASN A 182 -8.02 -7.03 -24.57
C ASN A 182 -9.19 -7.94 -24.14
N ALA A 183 -9.36 -9.11 -24.75
CA ALA A 183 -10.41 -10.06 -24.39
C ALA A 183 -10.11 -10.74 -23.05
N GLN A 184 -8.84 -11.10 -22.80
CA GLN A 184 -8.37 -11.64 -21.52
C GLN A 184 -8.56 -10.61 -20.41
N LEU A 185 -8.13 -9.36 -20.64
CA LEU A 185 -8.30 -8.29 -19.65
C LEU A 185 -9.79 -8.06 -19.34
N LEU A 186 -10.65 -8.01 -20.38
CA LEU A 186 -12.09 -7.86 -20.18
C LEU A 186 -12.70 -9.03 -19.40
N SER A 187 -12.29 -10.27 -19.68
CA SER A 187 -12.75 -11.46 -18.96
C SER A 187 -12.37 -11.41 -17.47
N ILE A 188 -11.15 -10.98 -17.15
CA ILE A 188 -10.71 -10.78 -15.77
C ILE A 188 -11.54 -9.68 -15.10
N CYS A 189 -11.74 -8.54 -15.77
CA CYS A 189 -12.59 -7.46 -15.26
C CYS A 189 -14.02 -7.93 -14.98
N GLN A 190 -14.63 -8.69 -15.90
CA GLN A 190 -15.97 -9.26 -15.75
C GLN A 190 -16.05 -10.22 -14.56
N ARG A 191 -15.01 -11.02 -14.33
CA ARG A 191 -14.91 -11.92 -13.17
C ARG A 191 -14.82 -11.15 -11.85
N ILE A 192 -14.06 -10.07 -11.81
CA ILE A 192 -13.94 -9.22 -10.62
C ILE A 192 -15.29 -8.59 -10.28
N VAL A 193 -15.98 -8.00 -11.26
CA VAL A 193 -17.28 -7.34 -11.00
C VAL A 193 -18.40 -8.33 -10.71
N SER A 194 -18.35 -9.55 -11.27
CA SER A 194 -19.37 -10.58 -11.02
C SER A 194 -19.34 -11.11 -9.59
N GLN A 195 -18.15 -11.14 -8.95
CA GLN A 195 -17.99 -11.51 -7.54
C GLN A 195 -18.78 -10.59 -6.59
N VAL A 196 -19.01 -9.33 -6.97
CA VAL A 196 -19.81 -8.36 -6.20
C VAL A 196 -21.24 -8.19 -6.74
N GLY A 197 -21.68 -9.10 -7.62
CA GLY A 197 -23.04 -9.08 -8.19
C GLY A 197 -23.27 -7.96 -9.21
N ARG A 198 -22.21 -7.42 -9.80
CA ARG A 198 -22.26 -6.36 -10.83
C ARG A 198 -21.87 -6.91 -12.19
N ARG A 199 -22.08 -6.12 -13.25
CA ARG A 199 -21.74 -6.47 -14.64
C ARG A 199 -20.98 -5.34 -15.30
N VAL A 200 -20.11 -5.69 -16.25
CA VAL A 200 -19.42 -4.75 -17.12
C VAL A 200 -19.42 -5.29 -18.55
N ASP A 201 -20.02 -4.53 -19.45
CA ASP A 201 -20.23 -4.88 -20.85
C ASP A 201 -20.45 -3.59 -21.68
N GLU A 202 -20.67 -3.72 -22.99
CA GLU A 202 -20.87 -2.58 -23.89
C GLU A 202 -22.09 -1.71 -23.51
N SER A 203 -23.09 -2.28 -22.83
CA SER A 203 -24.27 -1.56 -22.37
C SER A 203 -24.05 -0.86 -21.02
N SER A 204 -23.14 -1.39 -20.21
CA SER A 204 -22.77 -0.90 -18.88
C SER A 204 -21.24 -0.83 -18.76
N PRO A 205 -20.59 0.14 -19.46
CA PRO A 205 -19.14 0.13 -19.64
C PRO A 205 -18.35 0.60 -18.42
N ILE A 206 -18.97 1.22 -17.41
CA ILE A 206 -18.28 1.65 -16.19
C ILE A 206 -18.80 0.84 -15.01
N CYS A 207 -17.90 0.29 -14.21
CA CYS A 207 -18.27 -0.43 -12.99
C CYS A 207 -17.22 -0.28 -11.91
N ASP A 208 -17.67 0.05 -10.70
CA ASP A 208 -16.88 -0.07 -9.47
C ASP A 208 -17.16 -1.41 -8.79
N ALA A 209 -16.12 -2.02 -8.22
CA ALA A 209 -16.17 -3.29 -7.51
C ALA A 209 -15.15 -3.34 -6.37
N ARG A 210 -15.17 -4.44 -5.63
CA ARG A 210 -14.23 -4.73 -4.55
C ARG A 210 -13.69 -6.14 -4.68
N LEU A 211 -12.40 -6.28 -4.43
CA LEU A 211 -11.77 -7.59 -4.28
C LEU A 211 -12.00 -8.14 -2.86
N PRO A 212 -11.87 -9.46 -2.65
CA PRO A 212 -12.00 -10.08 -1.33
C PRO A 212 -11.05 -9.55 -0.26
N ASP A 213 -9.91 -8.99 -0.66
CA ASP A 213 -8.92 -8.36 0.23
C ASP A 213 -9.31 -6.93 0.67
N GLY A 214 -10.43 -6.40 0.16
CA GLY A 214 -10.92 -5.05 0.42
C GLY A 214 -10.42 -3.99 -0.57
N SER A 215 -9.54 -4.36 -1.50
CA SER A 215 -9.03 -3.47 -2.55
C SER A 215 -10.17 -3.00 -3.46
N ARG A 216 -10.09 -1.75 -3.88
CA ARG A 216 -11.11 -1.11 -4.73
C ARG A 216 -10.75 -1.29 -6.18
N VAL A 217 -11.74 -1.56 -7.00
CA VAL A 217 -11.57 -1.78 -8.42
C VAL A 217 -12.49 -0.85 -9.19
N ASN A 218 -11.93 -0.12 -10.14
CA ASN A 218 -12.67 0.60 -11.15
C ASN A 218 -12.37 0.00 -12.52
N VAL A 219 -13.42 -0.32 -13.27
CA VAL A 219 -13.34 -0.87 -14.63
C VAL A 219 -14.03 0.07 -15.59
N ILE A 220 -13.38 0.34 -16.72
CA ILE A 220 -13.96 1.02 -17.88
C ILE A 220 -13.76 0.15 -19.11
N ALA A 221 -14.84 -0.33 -19.72
CA ALA A 221 -14.83 -1.15 -20.92
C ALA A 221 -15.10 -0.31 -22.19
N PRO A 222 -14.77 -0.84 -23.38
CA PRO A 222 -15.26 -0.30 -24.65
C PRO A 222 -16.81 -0.20 -24.65
N PRO A 223 -17.40 0.81 -25.32
CA PRO A 223 -16.76 1.77 -26.23
C PRO A 223 -16.14 3.01 -25.55
N LEU A 224 -16.21 3.13 -24.22
CA LEU A 224 -15.67 4.32 -23.52
C LEU A 224 -14.13 4.32 -23.46
N ALA A 225 -13.54 3.13 -23.28
CA ALA A 225 -12.10 2.97 -23.31
C ALA A 225 -11.64 2.56 -24.73
N LEU A 226 -11.15 3.54 -25.49
CA LEU A 226 -10.86 3.40 -26.93
C LEU A 226 -9.73 2.41 -27.23
N ASP A 227 -8.69 2.39 -26.40
CA ASP A 227 -7.50 1.56 -26.59
C ASP A 227 -7.66 0.13 -26.02
N GLY A 228 -8.83 -0.18 -25.45
CA GLY A 228 -9.12 -1.41 -24.72
C GLY A 228 -9.61 -1.15 -23.31
N PRO A 229 -10.04 -2.19 -22.58
CA PRO A 229 -10.51 -2.03 -21.20
C PRO A 229 -9.46 -1.36 -20.31
N ALA A 230 -9.87 -0.43 -19.48
CA ALA A 230 -9.05 0.17 -18.43
C ALA A 230 -9.47 -0.38 -17.07
N LEU A 231 -8.47 -0.68 -16.24
CA LEU A 231 -8.66 -1.25 -14.91
C LEU A 231 -7.76 -0.52 -13.91
N THR A 232 -8.35 0.02 -12.85
CA THR A 232 -7.59 0.61 -11.74
C THR A 232 -7.92 -0.15 -10.45
N ILE A 233 -6.91 -0.71 -9.81
CA ILE A 233 -7.02 -1.37 -8.51
C ILE A 233 -6.26 -0.53 -7.48
N ARG A 234 -6.99 0.06 -6.53
CA ARG A 234 -6.40 0.70 -5.37
C ARG A 234 -6.35 -0.30 -4.23
N LYS A 235 -5.13 -0.70 -3.86
CA LYS A 235 -4.91 -1.74 -2.86
C LYS A 235 -5.29 -1.26 -1.47
N PHE A 236 -5.96 -2.13 -0.73
CA PHE A 236 -6.24 -1.86 0.67
C PHE A 236 -4.97 -2.07 1.49
N LYS A 237 -4.44 -1.00 2.09
CA LYS A 237 -3.30 -1.13 3.00
C LYS A 237 -3.74 -1.85 4.28
N LYS A 238 -3.17 -3.04 4.49
CA LYS A 238 -3.37 -3.85 5.71
C LYS A 238 -2.76 -3.18 6.94
N ASP A 239 -1.66 -2.43 6.75
CA ASP A 239 -0.97 -1.78 7.85
C ASP A 239 -1.74 -0.59 8.41
N LYS A 240 -2.19 -0.75 9.66
CA LYS A 240 -2.79 0.32 10.45
C LYS A 240 -1.69 1.27 10.88
N LEU A 241 -1.62 2.43 10.23
CA LEU A 241 -0.79 3.51 10.71
C LEU A 241 -1.27 3.99 12.07
N THR A 242 -0.33 4.16 13.00
CA THR A 242 -0.56 4.67 14.35
C THR A 242 0.01 6.08 14.48
N LEU A 243 -0.49 6.86 15.45
CA LEU A 243 0.09 8.18 15.74
C LEU A 243 1.59 8.07 16.06
N ASP A 244 2.03 7.02 16.76
CA ASP A 244 3.44 6.77 17.06
C ASP A 244 4.27 6.56 15.79
N GLN A 245 3.73 5.88 14.79
CA GLN A 245 4.39 5.75 13.49
C GLN A 245 4.43 7.09 12.74
N LEU A 246 3.38 7.91 12.82
CA LEU A 246 3.40 9.25 12.21
C LEU A 246 4.48 10.15 12.85
N VAL A 247 4.69 10.03 14.17
CA VAL A 247 5.81 10.71 14.86
C VAL A 247 7.15 10.19 14.35
N LYS A 248 7.32 8.86 14.22
CA LYS A 248 8.56 8.26 13.68
C LYS A 248 8.85 8.69 12.24
N PHE A 249 7.82 8.90 11.43
CA PHE A 249 7.97 9.42 10.07
C PHE A 249 8.23 10.93 10.00
N GLY A 250 8.18 11.64 11.14
CA GLY A 250 8.33 13.09 11.20
C GLY A 250 7.12 13.85 10.64
N ALA A 251 5.97 13.19 10.47
CA ALA A 251 4.75 13.82 9.96
C ALA A 251 4.05 14.70 11.02
N ILE A 252 4.27 14.41 12.30
CA ILE A 252 3.75 15.19 13.44
C ILE A 252 4.75 15.15 14.59
N THR A 253 4.80 16.20 15.41
CA THR A 253 5.64 16.17 16.63
C THR A 253 5.00 15.30 17.72
N PRO A 254 5.78 14.80 18.70
CA PRO A 254 5.24 14.04 19.83
C PRO A 254 4.15 14.81 20.61
N GLU A 255 4.31 16.12 20.76
CA GLU A 255 3.35 16.99 21.44
C GLU A 255 2.06 17.10 20.63
N GLY A 256 2.17 17.28 19.31
CA GLY A 256 1.03 17.29 18.40
C GLY A 256 0.27 15.96 18.42
N ALA A 257 0.98 14.83 18.44
CA ALA A 257 0.37 13.52 18.59
C ALA A 257 -0.40 13.42 19.92
N THR A 258 0.18 13.90 21.02
CA THR A 258 -0.49 13.92 22.34
C THR A 258 -1.80 14.73 22.31
N VAL A 259 -1.79 15.89 21.66
CA VAL A 259 -3.01 16.70 21.48
C VAL A 259 -4.07 15.92 20.69
N LEU A 260 -3.68 15.26 19.60
CA LEU A 260 -4.58 14.42 18.81
C LEU A 260 -5.16 13.23 19.59
N GLN A 261 -4.36 12.60 20.46
CA GLN A 261 -4.84 11.54 21.35
C GLN A 261 -5.91 12.05 22.32
N ILE A 262 -5.70 13.23 22.91
CA ILE A 262 -6.68 13.86 23.81
C ILE A 262 -7.96 14.15 23.03
N ILE A 263 -7.85 14.79 21.88
CA ILE A 263 -8.99 15.11 20.99
C ILE A 263 -9.83 13.86 20.68
N GLY A 264 -9.17 12.74 20.33
CA GLY A 264 -9.85 11.47 20.07
C GLY A 264 -10.63 10.93 21.28
N ARG A 265 -10.14 11.15 22.51
CA ARG A 265 -10.80 10.72 23.74
C ARG A 265 -11.92 11.65 24.22
N VAL A 266 -11.84 12.95 23.95
CA VAL A 266 -12.81 13.94 24.49
C VAL A 266 -14.01 14.19 23.56
N ARG A 267 -14.16 13.42 22.48
CA ARG A 267 -15.29 13.48 21.53
C ARG A 267 -15.49 14.88 20.93
N CYS A 268 -14.40 15.58 20.63
CA CYS A 268 -14.51 16.83 19.88
C CYS A 268 -15.02 16.57 18.47
N ASN A 269 -15.80 17.51 17.93
CA ASN A 269 -16.09 17.53 16.51
C ASN A 269 -14.83 17.97 15.75
N VAL A 270 -14.28 17.08 14.92
CA VAL A 270 -13.02 17.31 14.20
C VAL A 270 -13.26 17.17 12.71
N VAL A 271 -12.69 18.10 11.94
CA VAL A 271 -12.62 18.02 10.49
C VAL A 271 -11.15 17.95 10.09
N ILE A 272 -10.78 16.91 9.33
CA ILE A 272 -9.44 16.76 8.78
C ILE A 272 -9.47 17.20 7.32
N SER A 273 -8.70 18.23 6.98
CA SER A 273 -8.64 18.82 5.65
C SER A 273 -7.24 18.71 5.04
N GLY A 274 -7.15 18.86 3.72
CA GLY A 274 -5.91 18.68 2.95
C GLY A 274 -6.15 18.24 1.51
N GLY A 275 -5.12 18.34 0.67
CA GLY A 275 -5.17 17.92 -0.74
C GLY A 275 -5.42 16.42 -0.94
N THR A 276 -5.75 16.02 -2.16
CA THR A 276 -5.86 14.59 -2.51
C THR A 276 -4.52 13.89 -2.24
N GLY A 277 -4.56 12.71 -1.64
CA GLY A 277 -3.34 11.95 -1.29
C GLY A 277 -2.56 12.46 -0.07
N SER A 278 -2.97 13.55 0.59
CA SER A 278 -2.24 14.13 1.73
C SER A 278 -2.33 13.35 3.05
N GLY A 279 -2.92 12.15 3.05
CA GLY A 279 -3.07 11.32 4.26
C GLY A 279 -4.24 11.66 5.18
N LYS A 280 -5.30 12.32 4.69
CA LYS A 280 -6.48 12.66 5.50
C LYS A 280 -7.13 11.45 6.16
N THR A 281 -7.52 10.45 5.35
CA THR A 281 -8.15 9.23 5.86
C THR A 281 -7.19 8.46 6.77
N THR A 282 -5.89 8.50 6.47
CA THR A 282 -4.85 7.91 7.32
C THR A 282 -4.85 8.53 8.71
N LEU A 283 -4.87 9.86 8.80
CA LEU A 283 -4.92 10.56 10.09
C LEU A 283 -6.23 10.28 10.83
N LEU A 284 -7.36 10.26 10.11
CA LEU A 284 -8.66 9.89 10.68
C LEU A 284 -8.60 8.49 11.28
N ASN A 285 -8.05 7.52 10.56
CA ASN A 285 -7.91 6.14 11.02
C ASN A 285 -6.93 5.99 12.21
N CYS A 286 -5.95 6.89 12.35
CA CYS A 286 -5.13 6.96 13.55
C CYS A 286 -5.95 7.44 14.75
N LEU A 287 -6.76 8.49 14.57
CA LEU A 287 -7.59 9.07 15.63
C LEU A 287 -8.68 8.11 16.12
N THR A 288 -9.25 7.31 15.23
CA THR A 288 -10.30 6.34 15.60
C THR A 288 -9.83 5.32 16.64
N SER A 289 -8.52 5.07 16.74
CA SER A 289 -7.94 4.18 17.76
C SER A 289 -8.07 4.71 19.20
N TYR A 290 -8.39 5.99 19.37
CA TYR A 290 -8.54 6.65 20.68
C TYR A 290 -9.99 6.86 21.10
N ILE A 291 -10.95 6.42 20.27
CA ILE A 291 -12.37 6.35 20.65
C ILE A 291 -12.53 5.22 21.67
N ASP A 292 -13.29 5.47 22.74
CA ASP A 292 -13.51 4.49 23.81
C ASP A 292 -14.23 3.23 23.27
N LYS A 293 -13.96 2.06 23.86
CA LYS A 293 -14.49 0.77 23.41
C LYS A 293 -15.99 0.60 23.70
N ASP A 294 -16.49 1.35 24.68
CA ASP A 294 -17.91 1.33 25.07
C ASP A 294 -18.78 2.21 24.16
N GLU A 295 -18.17 2.93 23.21
CA GLU A 295 -18.88 3.81 22.29
C GLU A 295 -19.43 3.05 21.08
N ARG A 296 -20.65 3.41 20.69
CA ARG A 296 -21.23 3.03 19.42
C ARG A 296 -20.72 3.97 18.33
N VAL A 297 -19.99 3.43 17.36
CA VAL A 297 -19.48 4.17 16.21
C VAL A 297 -20.29 3.82 14.96
N ILE A 298 -20.64 4.84 14.18
CA ILE A 298 -21.28 4.68 12.87
C ILE A 298 -20.37 5.35 11.84
N THR A 299 -19.97 4.63 10.80
CA THR A 299 -19.26 5.21 9.64
C THR A 299 -20.18 5.26 8.45
N CYS A 300 -20.11 6.35 7.69
CA CYS A 300 -20.75 6.49 6.39
C CYS A 300 -19.64 6.89 5.42
N GLU A 301 -19.34 6.01 4.47
CA GLU A 301 -18.23 6.20 3.53
C GLU A 301 -18.72 5.83 2.13
N ASP A 302 -18.47 6.66 1.10
CA ASP A 302 -18.75 6.27 -0.30
C ASP A 302 -18.01 4.97 -0.65
N THR A 303 -16.87 4.76 0.01
CA THR A 303 -16.21 3.49 0.01
C THR A 303 -15.54 3.30 1.36
N ALA A 304 -15.90 2.24 2.08
CA ALA A 304 -15.32 1.90 3.37
C ALA A 304 -13.78 1.76 3.29
N GLU A 305 -13.09 2.60 4.05
CA GLU A 305 -11.63 2.76 4.14
C GLU A 305 -11.19 2.70 5.62
N LEU A 306 -12.05 3.14 6.53
CA LEU A 306 -11.80 3.15 7.97
C LEU A 306 -11.74 1.75 8.58
N GLN A 307 -10.77 1.56 9.49
CA GLN A 307 -10.51 0.31 10.19
C GLN A 307 -10.67 0.49 11.70
N LEU A 308 -11.93 0.53 12.16
CA LEU A 308 -12.26 0.69 13.57
C LEU A 308 -11.89 -0.56 14.40
N GLN A 309 -11.49 -0.33 15.65
CA GLN A 309 -11.08 -1.37 16.60
C GLN A 309 -12.14 -1.65 17.66
N GLN A 310 -13.15 -0.78 17.73
CA GLN A 310 -14.22 -0.82 18.70
C GLN A 310 -15.15 -2.01 18.39
N PRO A 311 -15.72 -2.66 19.41
CA PRO A 311 -16.64 -3.78 19.21
C PRO A 311 -18.00 -3.33 18.64
N HIS A 312 -18.46 -2.13 18.98
CA HIS A 312 -19.79 -1.65 18.62
C HIS A 312 -19.77 -0.72 17.41
N VAL A 313 -19.43 -1.26 16.23
CA VAL A 313 -19.30 -0.49 14.98
C VAL A 313 -20.39 -0.84 13.98
N VAL A 314 -21.04 0.17 13.41
CA VAL A 314 -21.91 0.06 12.23
C VAL A 314 -21.21 0.72 11.04
N ARG A 315 -20.96 -0.04 9.97
CA ARG A 315 -20.34 0.48 8.75
C ARG A 315 -21.42 0.62 7.68
N LEU A 316 -21.57 1.83 7.15
CA LEU A 316 -22.48 2.16 6.07
C LEU A 316 -21.67 2.59 4.86
N GLU A 317 -22.01 2.04 3.71
CA GLU A 317 -21.44 2.39 2.40
C GLU A 317 -22.57 2.93 1.53
N THR A 318 -22.35 4.08 0.87
CA THR A 318 -23.40 4.83 0.14
C THR A 318 -23.02 5.14 -1.28
#